data_AF-X8CAQ6-F1
#
_entry.id   AF-X8CAQ6-F1
#
_cell.length_a   1.000
_cell.length_b   1.000
_cell.length_c   1.000
_cell.angle_alpha   90.00
_cell.angle_beta   90.00
_cell.angle_gamma   90.00
#
_symmetry.space_group_name_H-M   'P 1'
#
loop_
_entity.id
_entity.type
_entity.pdbx_description
1 polymer ?
#
loop_
_entity_poly.entity_id
_entity_poly.type
_entity_poly.pdbx_seq_one_letter_code
_entity_poly.pdbx_strand_id
1 'polypeptide(L)' 'MTMTMSEQQARVGVIMGSDSDWSVMQDAAAALAEFDVPAEVRVVSAHRTPQVMFDYARDAAGRGIEVIIAGAGGRRTCPA' A
#
# COMPACT_ATOMS: atom_id res chain seq x y z
N MET A 1 -30.01 12.89 12.37
CA MET A 1 -29.27 11.64 12.66
C MET A 1 -28.14 11.56 11.65
N THR A 2 -27.00 12.13 11.99
CA THR A 2 -25.86 12.23 11.08
C THR A 2 -25.25 10.83 10.96
N MET A 3 -25.46 10.15 9.84
CA MET A 3 -24.75 8.91 9.52
C MET A 3 -23.29 9.26 9.28
N THR A 4 -22.44 9.01 10.26
CA THR A 4 -21.00 8.87 10.03
C THR A 4 -20.82 7.64 9.14
N MET A 5 -20.57 7.87 7.85
CA MET A 5 -20.02 6.85 6.96
C MET A 5 -18.66 6.48 7.54
N SER A 6 -18.55 5.29 8.14
CA SER A 6 -17.28 4.74 8.57
C SER A 6 -16.37 4.67 7.34
N GLU A 7 -15.38 5.55 7.26
CA GLU A 7 -14.28 5.37 6.32
C GLU A 7 -13.65 4.02 6.68
N GLN A 8 -13.84 3.02 5.82
CA GLN A 8 -13.31 1.69 6.08
C GLN A 8 -11.79 1.81 6.20
N GLN A 9 -11.30 1.68 7.42
CA GLN A 9 -9.88 1.79 7.73
C GLN A 9 -9.13 0.73 6.92
N ALA A 10 -8.20 1.17 6.07
CA ALA A 10 -7.42 0.28 5.24
C ALA A 10 -6.65 -0.72 6.13
N ARG A 11 -6.85 -2.01 5.87
CA ARG A 11 -6.16 -3.12 6.54
C ARG A 11 -4.95 -3.59 5.75
N VAL A 12 -4.93 -3.34 4.44
CA VAL A 12 -3.82 -3.72 3.56
C VAL A 12 -3.26 -2.50 2.83
N GLY A 13 -1.95 -2.35 2.83
CA GLY A 13 -1.23 -1.33 2.07
C GLY A 13 -0.63 -1.91 0.79
N VAL A 14 -1.11 -1.51 -0.37
CA VAL A 14 -0.52 -1.87 -1.67
C VAL A 14 0.39 -0.73 -2.11
N ILE A 15 1.71 -0.93 -2.01
CA ILE A 15 2.71 0.07 -2.37
C ILE A 15 3.51 -0.33 -3.60
N MET A 16 3.89 0.66 -4.40
CA MET A 16 4.68 0.42 -5.60
C MET A 16 5.71 1.53 -5.83
N GLY A 17 6.83 1.19 -6.47
CA GLY A 17 7.94 2.12 -6.67
C GLY A 17 7.67 3.23 -7.67
N SER A 18 6.75 3.01 -8.62
CA SER A 18 6.40 3.89 -9.73
C SER A 18 4.99 3.63 -10.27
N ASP A 19 4.38 4.60 -10.96
CA ASP A 19 3.07 4.40 -11.61
C ASP A 19 3.10 3.28 -12.68
N SER A 20 4.26 3.03 -13.31
CA SER A 20 4.39 1.93 -14.28
C SER A 20 4.23 0.54 -13.65
N ASP A 21 4.51 0.41 -12.35
CA ASP A 21 4.31 -0.85 -11.61
C ASP A 21 2.81 -1.15 -11.40
N TRP A 22 1.92 -0.16 -11.56
CA TRP A 22 0.47 -0.33 -11.37
C TRP A 22 -0.12 -1.38 -12.30
N SER A 23 0.41 -1.50 -13.52
CA SER A 23 -0.03 -2.51 -14.49
C SER A 23 0.00 -3.94 -13.94
N VAL A 24 0.90 -4.22 -12.99
CA VAL A 24 1.02 -5.50 -12.28
C VAL A 24 0.32 -5.45 -10.92
N MET A 25 0.48 -4.35 -10.17
CA MET A 25 -0.02 -4.25 -8.80
C MET A 25 -1.54 -4.11 -8.69
N GLN A 26 -2.22 -3.72 -9.78
CA GLN A 26 -3.68 -3.64 -9.82
C GLN A 26 -4.36 -4.98 -9.55
N ASP A 27 -3.74 -6.10 -9.91
CA ASP A 27 -4.30 -7.44 -9.68
C ASP A 27 -4.40 -7.75 -8.18
N ALA A 28 -3.44 -7.27 -7.37
CA ALA A 28 -3.50 -7.40 -5.93
C ALA A 28 -4.65 -6.56 -5.33
N ALA A 29 -4.85 -5.35 -5.83
CA ALA A 29 -5.96 -4.49 -5.39
C ALA A 29 -7.32 -5.09 -5.79
N ALA A 30 -7.42 -5.65 -7.00
CA ALA A 30 -8.62 -6.34 -7.48
C ALA A 30 -8.96 -7.55 -6.61
N ALA A 31 -7.98 -8.40 -6.30
CA ALA A 31 -8.17 -9.54 -5.42
C ALA A 31 -8.65 -9.12 -4.02
N LEU A 32 -8.06 -8.07 -3.43
CA LEU A 32 -8.50 -7.54 -2.13
C LEU A 32 -9.95 -7.05 -2.16
N ALA A 33 -10.35 -6.39 -3.25
CA ALA A 33 -11.72 -5.93 -3.45
C ALA A 33 -12.73 -7.09 -3.57
N GLU A 34 -12.36 -8.21 -4.21
CA GLU A 34 -13.21 -9.41 -4.28
C GLU A 34 -13.52 -10.01 -2.91
N PHE A 35 -12.61 -9.87 -1.94
CA PHE A 35 -12.78 -10.34 -0.57
C PHE A 35 -13.32 -9.25 0.39
N ASP A 36 -13.73 -8.08 -0.12
CA ASP A 36 -14.17 -6.92 0.68
C ASP A 36 -13.11 -6.52 1.74
N VAL A 37 -11.84 -6.64 1.39
CA VAL A 37 -10.72 -6.24 2.25
C VAL A 37 -10.35 -4.79 1.93
N PRO A 38 -10.55 -3.84 2.87
CA PRO A 38 -10.22 -2.44 2.63
C PRO A 38 -8.71 -2.27 2.49
N ALA A 39 -8.29 -1.67 1.39
CA ALA A 39 -6.90 -1.48 1.04
C ALA A 39 -6.61 -0.06 0.58
N GLU A 40 -5.39 0.43 0.86
CA GLU A 40 -4.88 1.67 0.28
C GLU A 40 -3.82 1.38 -0.79
N VAL A 41 -3.81 2.18 -1.85
CA VAL A 41 -2.81 2.08 -2.92
C VAL A 41 -1.94 3.34 -2.91
N ARG A 42 -0.61 3.20 -2.87
CA ARG A 42 0.32 4.35 -2.88
C ARG A 42 1.57 4.10 -3.71
N VAL A 43 2.11 5.16 -4.29
CA VAL A 43 3.45 5.16 -4.91
C VAL A 43 4.48 5.57 -3.87
N VAL A 44 5.36 4.65 -3.49
CA VAL A 44 6.39 4.82 -2.47
C VAL A 44 7.70 4.26 -3.01
N SER A 45 8.63 5.14 -3.38
CA SER A 45 9.86 4.74 -4.07
C SER A 45 11.02 4.59 -3.10
N ALA A 46 11.51 3.35 -2.90
CA ALA A 46 12.68 3.08 -2.07
C ALA A 46 13.95 3.83 -2.52
N HIS A 47 14.12 4.05 -3.82
CA HIS A 47 15.32 4.69 -4.39
C HIS A 47 15.22 6.21 -4.50
N ARG A 48 14.03 6.76 -4.77
CA ARG A 48 13.84 8.21 -4.97
C ARG A 48 13.43 8.92 -3.70
N THR A 49 12.63 8.26 -2.87
CA THR A 49 12.05 8.81 -1.64
C THR A 49 12.18 7.82 -0.47
N PRO A 50 13.41 7.42 -0.08
CA PRO A 50 13.64 6.41 0.96
C PRO A 50 13.00 6.80 2.30
N GLN A 51 13.02 8.09 2.67
CA GLN A 51 12.42 8.54 3.92
C GLN A 51 10.89 8.33 3.94
N VAL A 52 10.21 8.59 2.81
CA VAL A 52 8.76 8.35 2.68
C VAL A 52 8.44 6.86 2.85
N MET A 53 9.31 5.98 2.34
CA MET A 53 9.17 4.54 2.56
C MET A 53 9.29 4.16 4.03
N PHE A 54 10.31 4.67 4.73
CA PHE A 54 10.50 4.39 6.15
C PHE A 54 9.34 4.94 7.00
N ASP A 55 8.90 6.16 6.74
CA ASP A 55 7.77 6.77 7.45
C ASP A 55 6.49 5.98 7.19
N TYR A 56 6.24 5.56 5.95
CA TYR A 56 5.10 4.72 5.60
C TYR A 56 5.10 3.41 6.40
N ALA A 57 6.24 2.71 6.44
CA ALA A 57 6.37 1.43 7.13
C ALA A 57 6.25 1.58 8.65
N ARG A 58 6.86 2.62 9.24
CA ARG A 58 6.79 2.89 10.69
C ARG A 58 5.36 3.18 11.13
N ASP A 59 4.64 4.00 10.35
CA ASP A 59 3.33 4.49 10.75
C ASP A 59 2.20 3.52 10.34
N ALA A 60 2.48 2.51 9.51
CA ALA A 60 1.51 1.53 9.00
C ALA A 60 0.70 0.85 10.11
N ALA A 61 1.37 0.26 11.11
CA ALA A 61 0.69 -0.43 12.21
C ALA A 61 -0.20 0.52 13.03
N GLY A 62 0.26 1.76 13.28
CA GLY A 62 -0.53 2.78 13.97
C GLY A 62 -1.77 3.23 13.19
N ARG A 63 -1.77 3.05 11.86
CA ARG A 63 -2.91 3.34 10.97
C ARG A 63 -3.88 2.17 10.83
N GLY A 64 -3.61 1.02 11.43
CA GLY A 64 -4.43 -0.19 11.30
C GLY A 64 -4.09 -1.07 10.10
N ILE A 65 -2.96 -0.81 9.42
CA ILE A 65 -2.47 -1.67 8.35
C ILE A 65 -1.87 -2.94 8.98
N GLU A 66 -2.39 -4.09 8.58
CA GLU A 66 -1.96 -5.42 9.04
C GLU A 66 -0.98 -6.06 8.04
N VAL A 67 -1.12 -5.76 6.75
CA VAL A 67 -0.30 -6.34 5.68
C VAL A 67 0.13 -5.27 4.69
N ILE A 68 1.38 -5.33 4.21
CA ILE A 68 1.90 -4.49 3.13
C ILE A 68 2.27 -5.38 1.94
N ILE A 69 1.68 -5.11 0.78
CA ILE A 69 2.04 -5.72 -0.51
C ILE A 69 2.88 -4.70 -1.27
N ALA A 70 4.18 -4.98 -1.44
CA ALA A 70 5.13 -4.05 -2.06
C ALA A 70 5.63 -4.58 -3.42
N GLY A 71 5.34 -3.86 -4.51
CA GLY A 71 5.85 -4.13 -5.85
C GLY A 71 7.01 -3.22 -6.24
N ALA A 72 8.04 -3.78 -6.86
CA ALA A 72 9.17 -3.01 -7.38
C ALA A 72 9.70 -3.60 -8.69
N GLY A 73 9.77 -2.78 -9.75
CA GLY A 73 10.46 -3.11 -11.00
C GLY A 73 11.93 -2.66 -11.01
N GLY A 74 12.86 -3.56 -11.39
CA GLY A 74 14.28 -3.25 -11.61
C GLY A 74 15.16 -3.17 -10.35
N ARG A 75 16.47 -3.47 -10.50
CA ARG A 75 17.51 -3.73 -9.47
C ARG A 75 17.03 -3.68 -8.01
N ARG A 76 16.75 -4.90 -7.55
CA ARG A 76 16.37 -5.36 -6.22
C ARG A 76 17.16 -4.73 -5.08
N THR A 77 16.52 -3.83 -4.35
CA THR A 77 16.84 -3.52 -2.94
C THR A 77 15.53 -3.34 -2.18
N CYS A 78 14.92 -4.44 -1.75
CA CYS A 78 13.94 -4.41 -0.67
C CYS A 78 14.71 -4.65 0.63
N PRO A 79 14.60 -3.80 1.66
CA PRO A 79 15.05 -4.16 2.99
C PRO A 79 14.17 -5.32 3.49
N ALA A 80 14.80 -6.32 4.10
CA ALA A 80 14.13 -7.34 4.91
C ALA A 80 13.79 -6.77 6.29
#